data_AF-A0A918WHC2-F1
#
_entry.id   AF-A0A918WHC2-F1
#
_cell.length_a   1.000
_cell.length_b   1.000
_cell.length_c   1.000
_cell.angle_alpha   90.00
_cell.angle_beta   90.00
_cell.angle_gamma   90.00
#
_symmetry.space_group_name_H-M   'P 1'
#
loop_
_entity.id
_entity.type
_entity.pdbx_description
1 polymer ?
#
loop_
_entity_poly.entity_id
_entity_poly.type
_entity_poly.pdbx_seq_one_letter_code
_entity_poly.pdbx_strand_id
1 'polypeptide(L)'
;MSKSPQLIILSNSAQLEKLFEENKSAYQSFKGSYTASVYGNLRLLDEMPCYQLAFSPYRELAAECEMEHFSLRQSLATGRIYLWNLNYGGHAPRLELRPVKLTHLQDLSLMKRYHENWGYELSLKIDKNPRYEI
;
A
#
# COMPACT_ATOMS: atom_id res chain seq x y z
N MET A 1 14.09 -8.89 -19.37
CA MET A 1 14.16 -9.57 -18.05
C MET A 1 13.53 -8.64 -17.04
N SER A 2 12.36 -8.99 -16.49
CA SER A 2 11.77 -8.21 -15.39
C SER A 2 12.63 -8.46 -14.15
N LYS A 3 13.21 -7.41 -13.57
CA LYS A 3 13.89 -7.54 -12.27
C LYS A 3 12.80 -7.70 -11.23
N SER A 4 12.88 -8.73 -10.40
CA SER A 4 11.97 -8.87 -9.27
C SER A 4 12.04 -7.61 -8.39
N PRO A 5 10.90 -7.14 -7.85
CA PRO A 5 10.89 -5.96 -7.01
C PRO A 5 11.81 -6.16 -5.80
N GLN A 6 12.54 -5.10 -5.42
CA GLN A 6 13.36 -5.14 -4.22
C GLN A 6 12.45 -5.33 -3.00
N LEU A 7 12.64 -6.44 -2.28
CA LEU A 7 11.99 -6.69 -1.00
C LEU A 7 12.84 -6.11 0.13
N ILE A 8 12.26 -5.24 0.95
CA ILE A 8 12.84 -4.68 2.15
C ILE A 8 11.99 -5.11 3.34
N ILE A 9 12.63 -5.71 4.35
CA ILE A 9 11.96 -6.08 5.60
C ILE A 9 12.15 -4.95 6.60
N LEU A 10 11.02 -4.38 7.04
CA LEU A 10 10.98 -3.45 8.16
C LEU A 10 10.74 -4.27 9.43
N SER A 11 11.59 -4.08 10.43
CA SER A 11 11.63 -4.86 11.67
C SER A 11 11.32 -4.04 12.92
N ASN A 12 11.05 -2.73 12.77
CA ASN A 12 10.61 -1.86 13.87
C ASN A 12 9.97 -0.56 13.35
N SER A 13 9.32 0.18 14.26
CA SER A 13 8.66 1.45 13.95
C SER A 13 9.61 2.54 13.46
N ALA A 14 10.85 2.59 13.95
CA ALA A 14 11.81 3.61 13.53
C ALA A 14 12.19 3.49 12.05
N GLN A 15 12.27 2.26 11.52
CA GLN A 15 12.50 2.03 10.10
C GLN A 15 11.29 2.44 9.24
N LEU A 16 10.07 2.21 9.74
CA LEU A 16 8.85 2.67 9.09
C LEU A 16 8.77 4.20 9.08
N GLU A 17 9.04 4.84 10.21
CA GLU A 17 9.09 6.31 10.32
C GLU A 17 10.11 6.91 9.37
N LYS A 18 11.32 6.32 9.33
CA LYS A 18 12.39 6.73 8.42
C LYS A 18 11.95 6.66 6.96
N LEU A 19 11.29 5.57 6.55
CA LEU A 19 10.76 5.42 5.19
C LEU A 19 9.79 6.56 4.81
N PHE A 20 8.91 6.97 5.73
CA PHE A 20 7.98 8.08 5.48
C PHE A 20 8.66 9.45 5.49
N GLU A 21 9.66 9.67 6.35
CA GLU A 21 10.41 10.93 6.39
C GLU A 21 11.27 11.10 5.12
N GLU A 22 11.93 10.05 4.65
CA GLU A 22 12.71 10.06 3.40
C GLU A 22 11.83 10.40 2.18
N ASN A 23 10.53 10.09 2.23
CA ASN A 23 9.57 10.34 1.16
C ASN A 23 8.64 11.52 1.42
N LYS A 24 8.92 12.37 2.42
CA LYS A 24 8.01 13.44 2.87
C LYS A 24 7.54 14.39 1.76
N SER A 25 8.41 14.70 0.79
CA SER A 25 8.12 15.55 -0.36
C SER A 25 7.03 14.98 -1.28
N ALA A 26 6.93 13.65 -1.38
CA ALA A 26 5.93 12.95 -2.17
C ALA A 26 4.50 13.19 -1.67
N TYR A 27 4.35 13.46 -0.38
CA TYR A 27 3.07 13.74 0.28
C TYR A 27 2.65 15.20 0.15
N GLN A 28 3.62 16.13 0.18
CA GLN A 28 3.34 17.56 0.05
C GLN A 28 2.86 17.93 -1.36
N SER A 29 3.35 17.23 -2.37
CA SER A 29 2.99 17.43 -3.77
C SER A 29 1.75 16.63 -4.22
N PHE A 30 1.13 15.84 -3.32
CA PHE A 30 0.02 14.98 -3.67
C PHE A 30 -1.28 15.76 -3.88
N LYS A 31 -1.83 15.68 -5.10
CA LYS A 31 -3.09 16.32 -5.50
C LYS A 31 -4.29 15.36 -5.48
N GLY A 32 -4.10 14.10 -5.08
CA GLY A 32 -5.16 13.11 -5.01
C GLY A 32 -5.80 13.02 -3.62
N SER A 33 -6.52 11.93 -3.37
CA SER A 33 -7.16 11.66 -2.09
C SER A 33 -6.55 10.46 -1.37
N TYR A 34 -6.30 10.60 -0.07
CA TYR A 34 -5.89 9.49 0.80
C TYR A 34 -7.05 8.60 1.24
N THR A 35 -8.29 9.03 1.00
CA THR A 35 -9.47 8.22 1.32
C THR A 35 -9.91 7.34 0.16
N ALA A 36 -9.25 7.48 -1.00
CA ALA A 36 -9.57 6.79 -2.23
C ALA A 36 -8.46 5.79 -2.60
N SER A 37 -8.84 4.67 -3.20
CA SER A 37 -7.91 3.81 -3.93
C SER A 37 -7.96 4.13 -5.42
N VAL A 38 -6.98 3.65 -6.17
CA VAL A 38 -6.94 3.68 -7.64
C VAL A 38 -6.64 2.29 -8.16
N TYR A 39 -7.09 2.00 -9.38
CA TYR A 39 -6.64 0.79 -10.06
C TYR A 39 -5.20 0.98 -10.55
N GLY A 40 -4.35 0.02 -10.22
CA GLY A 40 -2.98 -0.07 -10.70
C GLY A 40 -2.82 -1.10 -11.82
N ASN A 41 -1.64 -1.10 -12.44
CA ASN A 41 -1.22 -2.15 -13.37
C ASN A 41 -0.24 -3.10 -12.65
N LEU A 42 -0.36 -4.41 -12.84
CA LEU A 42 0.58 -5.41 -12.30
C LEU A 42 2.03 -5.13 -12.69
N ARG A 43 2.28 -4.67 -13.93
CA ARG A 43 3.63 -4.28 -14.35
C ARG A 43 4.22 -3.16 -13.49
N LEU A 44 3.39 -2.19 -13.11
CA LEU A 44 3.81 -1.08 -12.25
C LEU A 44 4.18 -1.62 -10.86
N LEU A 45 3.41 -2.59 -10.35
CA LEU A 45 3.65 -3.22 -9.06
C LEU A 45 4.97 -4.01 -9.01
N ASP A 46 5.30 -4.72 -10.09
CA ASP A 46 6.53 -5.51 -10.20
C ASP A 46 7.79 -4.64 -10.16
N GLU A 47 7.69 -3.38 -10.59
CA GLU A 47 8.79 -2.42 -10.58
C GLU A 47 8.92 -1.68 -9.23
N MET A 48 7.86 -1.66 -8.41
CA MET A 48 7.84 -0.94 -7.13
C MET A 48 8.55 -1.73 -6.01
N PRO A 49 9.49 -1.12 -5.27
CA PRO A 49 10.01 -1.68 -4.04
C PRO A 49 8.88 -2.08 -3.08
N CYS A 50 9.05 -3.25 -2.45
CA CYS A 50 8.10 -3.82 -1.51
C CYS A 50 8.67 -3.74 -0.10
N TYR A 51 7.94 -3.12 0.81
CA TYR A 51 8.32 -3.00 2.22
C TYR A 51 7.42 -3.86 3.08
N GLN A 52 7.94 -4.98 3.58
CA GLN A 52 7.21 -5.88 4.46
C GLN A 52 7.26 -5.39 5.92
N LEU A 53 6.11 -5.35 6.60
CA LEU A 53 5.99 -4.94 7.99
C LEU A 53 6.13 -6.17 8.92
N ALA A 54 7.36 -6.56 9.22
CA ALA A 54 7.69 -7.78 9.99
C ALA A 54 7.90 -7.52 11.49
N PHE A 55 7.11 -6.65 12.09
CA PHE A 55 7.21 -6.29 13.51
C PHE A 55 5.85 -6.00 14.13
N SER A 56 5.80 -5.98 15.46
CA SER A 56 4.57 -5.66 16.19
C SER A 56 4.22 -4.17 16.05
N PRO A 57 2.94 -3.79 15.87
CA PRO A 57 1.72 -4.63 15.93
C PRO A 57 1.31 -5.28 14.59
N TYR A 58 2.07 -5.05 13.51
CA TYR A 58 1.65 -5.44 12.16
C TYR A 58 1.67 -6.94 11.91
N ARG A 59 2.56 -7.70 12.58
CA ARG A 59 2.56 -9.17 12.48
C ARG A 59 1.31 -9.77 13.11
N GLU A 60 0.93 -9.30 14.29
CA GLU A 60 -0.24 -9.78 14.99
C GLU A 60 -1.51 -9.42 14.20
N LEU A 61 -1.58 -8.18 13.70
CA LEU A 61 -2.68 -7.71 12.88
C LEU A 61 -2.79 -8.45 11.53
N ALA A 62 -1.67 -8.84 10.92
CA ALA A 62 -1.68 -9.64 9.69
C ALA A 62 -2.26 -11.04 9.95
N ALA A 63 -1.89 -11.67 11.07
CA ALA A 63 -2.46 -12.96 11.48
C ALA A 63 -3.97 -12.86 11.74
N GLU A 64 -4.44 -11.78 12.36
CA GLU A 64 -5.88 -11.51 12.54
C GLU A 64 -6.64 -11.35 11.21
N CYS A 65 -5.96 -10.89 10.15
CA CYS A 65 -6.52 -10.73 8.81
C CYS A 65 -6.28 -11.96 7.90
N GLU A 66 -5.80 -13.08 8.44
CA GLU A 66 -5.44 -14.29 7.69
C GLU A 66 -4.38 -14.03 6.59
N MET A 67 -3.49 -13.07 6.82
CA MET A 67 -2.39 -12.72 5.93
C MET A 67 -1.04 -13.15 6.51
N GLU A 68 -0.10 -13.55 5.65
CA GLU A 68 1.28 -13.84 6.09
C GLU A 68 1.98 -12.58 6.63
N HIS A 69 1.75 -11.44 5.97
CA HIS A 69 2.31 -10.15 6.35
C HIS A 69 1.56 -8.99 5.66
N PHE A 70 1.63 -7.80 6.25
CA PHE A 70 1.35 -6.57 5.53
C PHE A 70 2.58 -6.11 4.74
N SER A 71 2.35 -5.54 3.57
CA SER A 71 3.40 -4.90 2.79
C SER A 71 2.94 -3.60 2.13
N LEU A 72 3.90 -2.71 1.91
CA LEU A 72 3.72 -1.42 1.26
C LEU A 72 4.48 -1.42 -0.07
N ARG A 73 4.01 -0.59 -1.01
CA ARG A 73 4.67 -0.37 -2.31
C ARG A 73 5.04 1.08 -2.45
N GLN A 74 6.26 1.36 -2.89
CA GLN A 74 6.71 2.72 -3.13
C GLN A 74 6.79 2.98 -4.64
N SER A 75 6.12 4.03 -5.11
CA SER A 75 6.29 4.47 -6.49
C SER A 75 7.70 5.00 -6.71
N LEU A 76 8.38 4.51 -7.76
CA LEU A 76 9.67 5.04 -8.19
C LEU A 76 9.54 6.43 -8.85
N ALA A 77 8.38 6.73 -9.44
CA ALA A 77 8.15 8.02 -10.11
C ALA A 77 7.88 9.13 -9.10
N THR A 78 7.10 8.83 -8.06
CA THR A 78 6.57 9.85 -7.15
C THR A 78 7.12 9.78 -5.73
N GLY A 79 7.75 8.66 -5.34
CA GLY A 79 8.16 8.38 -3.96
C GLY A 79 7.00 8.07 -3.02
N ARG A 80 5.74 8.12 -3.48
CA ARG A 80 4.58 7.86 -2.63
C ARG A 80 4.50 6.39 -2.23
N ILE A 81 4.03 6.19 -1.00
CA ILE A 81 3.82 4.86 -0.43
C ILE A 81 2.35 4.50 -0.52
N TYR A 82 2.10 3.26 -0.93
CA TYR A 82 0.79 2.69 -1.16
C TYR A 82 0.61 1.41 -0.35
N LEU A 83 -0.56 1.25 0.25
CA LEU A 83 -1.10 -0.09 0.50
C LEU A 83 -1.64 -0.65 -0.80
N TRP A 84 -1.65 -1.97 -0.92
CA TRP A 84 -2.05 -2.63 -2.14
C TRP A 84 -2.80 -3.92 -1.86
N ASN A 85 -3.71 -4.27 -2.75
CA ASN A 85 -4.46 -5.53 -2.72
C ASN A 85 -4.57 -6.08 -4.15
N LEU A 86 -4.44 -7.40 -4.29
CA LEU A 86 -4.72 -8.12 -5.53
C LEU A 86 -6.03 -8.89 -5.37
N ASN A 87 -7.03 -8.49 -6.15
CA ASN A 87 -8.30 -9.22 -6.23
C ASN A 87 -8.25 -10.20 -7.41
N TYR A 88 -8.33 -11.50 -7.12
CA TYR A 88 -8.32 -12.59 -8.11
C TYR A 88 -9.71 -12.93 -8.69
N GLY A 89 -10.66 -11.99 -8.67
CA GLY A 89 -11.98 -12.18 -9.28
C GLY A 89 -11.90 -12.61 -10.74
N GLY A 90 -12.83 -13.48 -11.18
CA GLY A 90 -12.78 -14.31 -12.40
C GLY A 90 -12.67 -13.62 -13.78
N HIS A 91 -12.34 -12.33 -13.83
CA HIS A 91 -12.10 -11.55 -15.06
C HIS A 91 -10.71 -10.89 -15.08
N ALA A 92 -9.70 -11.60 -14.56
CA ALA A 92 -8.29 -11.22 -14.37
C ALA A 92 -7.98 -10.47 -13.06
N PRO A 93 -6.76 -10.64 -12.50
CA PRO A 93 -6.37 -9.99 -11.26
C PRO A 93 -6.47 -8.47 -11.36
N ARG A 94 -7.19 -7.85 -10.42
CA ARG A 94 -7.26 -6.40 -10.29
C ARG A 94 -6.37 -5.95 -9.15
N LEU A 95 -5.46 -5.03 -9.46
CA LEU A 95 -4.62 -4.37 -8.47
C LEU A 95 -5.29 -3.08 -8.02
N GLU A 96 -5.47 -2.94 -6.71
CA GLU A 96 -5.86 -1.68 -6.08
C GLU A 96 -4.67 -1.12 -5.30
N LEU A 97 -4.42 0.18 -5.48
CA LEU A 97 -3.39 0.93 -4.75
C LEU A 97 -4.05 2.04 -3.95
N ARG A 98 -3.72 2.14 -2.67
CA ARG A 98 -4.20 3.20 -1.78
C ARG A 98 -3.03 4.02 -1.25
N PRO A 99 -2.91 5.30 -1.61
CA PRO A 99 -1.88 6.14 -1.01
C PRO A 99 -2.12 6.23 0.49
N VAL A 100 -1.06 6.09 1.28
CA VAL A 100 -1.14 6.12 2.75
C VAL A 100 -0.17 7.12 3.33
N LYS A 101 -0.47 7.64 4.52
CA LYS A 101 0.47 8.38 5.37
C LYS A 101 0.86 7.49 6.54
N LEU A 102 1.95 7.83 7.22
CA LEU A 102 2.35 7.15 8.46
C LEU A 102 1.20 7.08 9.47
N THR A 103 0.42 8.15 9.60
CA THR A 103 -0.73 8.22 10.50
C THR A 103 -1.83 7.20 10.16
N HIS A 104 -1.97 6.78 8.90
CA HIS A 104 -2.90 5.70 8.55
C HIS A 104 -2.38 4.34 9.00
N LEU A 105 -1.08 4.11 8.95
CA LEU A 105 -0.47 2.85 9.40
C LEU A 105 -0.51 2.72 10.92
N GLN A 106 -0.37 3.85 11.63
CA GLN A 106 -0.49 3.92 13.09
C GLN A 106 -1.92 3.69 13.60
N ASP A 107 -2.94 3.88 12.76
CA ASP A 107 -4.32 3.53 13.07
C ASP A 107 -4.57 2.04 12.73
N LEU A 108 -4.39 1.17 13.71
CA LEU A 108 -4.53 -0.28 13.52
C LEU A 108 -5.96 -0.69 13.13
N SER A 109 -6.98 0.03 13.60
CA SER A 109 -8.36 -0.24 13.21
C SER A 109 -8.61 0.13 11.75
N LEU A 110 -7.97 1.19 11.25
CA LEU A 110 -7.98 1.54 9.83
C LEU A 110 -7.21 0.52 9.00
N MET A 111 -6.02 0.09 9.46
CA MET A 111 -5.23 -0.95 8.79
C MET A 111 -5.98 -2.27 8.68
N LYS A 112 -6.63 -2.70 9.75
CA LYS A 112 -7.48 -3.90 9.75
C LYS A 112 -8.59 -3.80 8.70
N ARG A 113 -9.33 -2.69 8.73
CA ARG A 113 -10.40 -2.41 7.74
C ARG A 113 -9.90 -2.39 6.30
N TYR A 114 -8.66 -1.97 6.07
CA TYR A 114 -8.05 -1.97 4.73
C TYR A 114 -7.86 -3.37 4.13
N HIS A 115 -7.88 -4.42 4.96
CA HIS A 115 -7.57 -5.79 4.56
C HIS A 115 -8.65 -6.83 4.92
N GLU A 116 -9.48 -6.62 5.96
CA GLU A 116 -10.50 -7.60 6.43
C GLU A 116 -11.60 -7.92 5.40
N ASN A 117 -11.93 -7.01 4.48
CA ASN A 117 -13.10 -7.16 3.62
C ASN A 117 -12.78 -7.27 2.12
N TRP A 118 -11.58 -7.75 1.74
CA TRP A 118 -11.20 -8.09 0.35
C TRP A 118 -11.74 -7.10 -0.71
N GLY A 119 -11.56 -5.80 -0.45
CA GLY A 119 -12.01 -4.71 -1.31
C GLY A 119 -13.51 -4.42 -1.32
N TYR A 120 -14.42 -5.27 -0.83
CA TYR A 120 -15.87 -5.13 -1.07
C TYR A 120 -16.49 -3.85 -0.46
N GLU A 121 -16.13 -3.48 0.77
CA GLU A 121 -16.62 -2.23 1.39
C GLU A 121 -15.76 -1.00 1.06
N LEU A 122 -14.54 -1.20 0.57
CA LEU A 122 -13.62 -0.13 0.19
C LEU A 122 -13.73 0.27 -1.29
N SER A 123 -14.35 -0.60 -2.09
CA SER A 123 -14.67 -0.42 -3.52
C SER A 123 -15.54 0.81 -3.81
N LEU A 124 -16.10 1.47 -2.79
CA LEU A 124 -16.95 2.65 -2.96
C LEU A 124 -16.17 3.97 -3.08
N LYS A 125 -14.85 3.98 -2.87
CA LYS A 125 -14.00 5.18 -3.09
C LYS A 125 -12.86 4.94 -4.07
N ILE A 126 -13.09 4.12 -5.10
CA ILE A 126 -12.12 4.01 -6.19
C ILE A 126 -12.23 5.27 -7.06
N ASP A 127 -11.13 6.03 -7.16
CA ASP A 127 -11.00 7.06 -8.17
C ASP A 127 -10.73 6.37 -9.52
N LYS A 128 -11.75 6.39 -10.38
CA LYS A 128 -11.69 5.78 -11.71
C LYS A 128 -10.89 6.61 -12.72
N ASN A 129 -10.67 7.90 -12.42
CA ASN A 129 -9.98 8.85 -13.30
C ASN A 129 -8.95 9.66 -12.51
N PRO A 130 -7.94 9.01 -11.89
CA PRO A 130 -6.93 9.72 -11.12
C PRO A 130 -6.15 10.65 -12.03
N ARG A 131 -6.15 11.95 -11.69
CA ARG A 131 -5.38 12.99 -12.41
C ARG A 131 -3.98 13.18 -11.84
N TYR A 132 -3.45 12.15 -11.20
CA TYR A 132 -2.13 12.14 -10.60
C TYR A 132 -1.38 10.88 -11.02
N GLU A 133 -0.07 11.03 -11.22
CA GLU A 133 0.83 9.92 -11.50
C GLU A 133 0.89 8.97 -10.30
N ILE A 134 1.08 7.66 -10.51
CA ILE A 134 1.18 6.72 -9.39
C ILE A 134 2.62 6.59 -8.95
#